data_AF-A0A929G8L1-F1
#
_entry.id   AF-A0A929G8L1-F1
#
_cell.length_a   1.000
_cell.length_b   1.000
_cell.length_c   1.000
_cell.angle_alpha   90.00
_cell.angle_beta   90.00
_cell.angle_gamma   90.00
#
_symmetry.space_group_name_H-M   'P 1'
#
loop_
_entity.id
_entity.type
_entity.pdbx_description
1 polymer ?
#
loop_
_entity_poly.entity_id
_entity_poly.type
_entity_poly.pdbx_seq_one_letter_code
_entity_poly.pdbx_strand_id
1 'polypeptide(L)' 'MSGTVVLKRNRARPVLQRHPWVFSGAIERIEGEVADGDVVEVRDAG' A
#
# COMPACT_ATOMS: atom_id res chain seq x y z
N MET A 1 -9.08 -11.77 -7.12
CA MET A 1 -8.62 -11.85 -5.70
C MET A 1 -7.98 -10.51 -5.40
N SER A 2 -8.27 -9.89 -4.25
CA SER A 2 -7.68 -8.58 -3.93
C SER A 2 -6.26 -8.79 -3.43
N GLY A 3 -5.27 -8.18 -4.08
CA GLY A 3 -3.91 -8.11 -3.56
C GLY A 3 -3.81 -7.17 -2.36
N THR A 4 -2.69 -7.27 -1.64
CA THR A 4 -2.39 -6.38 -0.51
C THR A 4 -1.07 -5.65 -0.75
N VAL A 5 -1.08 -4.34 -0.59
CA VAL A 5 0.13 -3.49 -0.59
C VAL A 5 0.50 -3.18 0.86
N VAL A 6 1.65 -3.67 1.30
CA VAL A 6 2.16 -3.43 2.66
C VAL A 6 3.10 -2.23 2.63
N LEU A 7 2.81 -1.22 3.45
CA LEU A 7 3.65 -0.04 3.61
C LEU A 7 4.82 -0.32 4.54
N LYS A 8 5.97 0.29 4.27
CA LYS A 8 7.11 0.30 5.19
C LYS A 8 6.69 0.95 6.51
N ARG A 9 7.26 0.47 7.62
CA ARG A 9 7.13 1.10 8.94
C ARG A 9 7.34 2.62 8.86
N ASN A 10 6.51 3.37 9.59
CA ASN A 10 6.49 4.84 9.62
C ASN A 10 6.11 5.53 8.29
N ARG A 11 5.59 4.81 7.29
CA ARG A 11 5.16 5.40 6.00
C ARG A 11 3.64 5.52 5.81
N ALA A 12 2.84 5.12 6.81
CA ALA A 12 1.38 5.26 6.75
C ALA A 12 0.86 6.70 6.99
N ARG A 13 1.68 7.62 7.51
CA ARG A 13 1.24 8.98 7.90
C ARG A 13 0.54 9.76 6.77
N PRO A 14 1.04 9.78 5.50
CA PRO A 14 0.33 10.45 4.41
C PRO A 14 -1.05 9.84 4.14
N VAL A 15 -1.17 8.51 4.17
CA VAL A 15 -2.45 7.79 3.96
C VAL A 15 -3.45 8.13 5.06
N LEU A 16 -3.02 8.14 6.32
CA LEU A 16 -3.85 8.54 7.46
C LEU A 16 -4.29 10.01 7.38
N GLN A 17 -3.47 10.87 6.75
CA GLN A 17 -3.80 12.27 6.44
C GLN A 17 -4.61 12.43 5.14
N ARG A 18 -5.12 11.33 4.56
CA ARG A 18 -5.94 11.31 3.35
C ARG A 18 -5.21 11.80 2.09
N HIS A 19 -3.89 11.65 2.05
CA HIS A 19 -3.15 11.82 0.81
C HIS A 19 -3.58 10.76 -0.20
N PRO A 20 -3.92 11.12 -1.45
CA PRO A 20 -4.54 10.19 -2.39
C PRO A 20 -3.57 9.16 -2.96
N TRP A 21 -2.26 9.36 -2.82
CA TRP A 21 -1.25 8.50 -3.45
C TRP A 21 -0.35 7.78 -2.44
N VAL A 22 -0.02 6.54 -2.80
CA VAL A 22 1.04 5.72 -2.19
C VAL A 22 2.20 5.67 -3.18
N PHE A 23 3.35 6.20 -2.80
CA PHE A 23 4.55 6.17 -3.64
C PHE A 23 5.33 4.86 -3.48
N SER A 24 5.99 4.39 -4.53
CA SER A 24 6.77 3.13 -4.52
C SER A 24 7.82 3.07 -3.40
N GLY A 25 8.44 4.21 -3.05
CA GLY A 25 9.40 4.28 -1.94
C GLY A 25 8.80 3.97 -0.56
N ALA A 26 7.47 4.07 -0.41
CA ALA A 26 6.72 3.72 0.80
C ALA A 26 6.27 2.26 0.84
N ILE A 27 6.36 1.52 -0.27
CA ILE A 27 5.93 0.12 -0.35
C ILE A 27 7.04 -0.79 0.16
N GLU A 28 6.71 -1.67 1.11
CA GLU A 28 7.62 -2.71 1.61
C GLU A 28 7.56 -3.97 0.76
N ARG A 29 6.34 -4.46 0.50
CA ARG A 29 6.07 -5.62 -0.37
C ARG A 29 4.63 -5.61 -0.87
N ILE A 30 4.38 -6.44 -1.87
CA ILE A 30 3.05 -6.72 -2.41
C ILE A 30 2.77 -8.21 -2.23
N GLU A 31 1.59 -8.54 -1.72
CA GLU A 31 1.13 -9.91 -1.47
C GLU A 31 -0.03 -10.25 -2.40
N GLY A 32 0.07 -11.40 -3.07
CA GLY A 32 -0.86 -11.84 -4.12
C GLY A 32 -0.44 -11.42 -5.53
N GLU A 33 -1.11 -11.96 -6.54
CA GLU A 33 -0.95 -11.53 -7.93
C GLU A 33 -1.85 -10.30 -8.17
N VAL A 34 -1.24 -9.20 -8.61
CA VAL A 34 -1.93 -7.94 -8.94
C VAL A 34 -1.54 -7.48 -10.33
N ALA A 35 -2.50 -6.91 -11.05
CA ALA A 35 -2.33 -6.26 -12.33
C ALA A 35 -2.65 -4.76 -12.24
N ASP A 36 -2.24 -4.01 -13.26
CA ASP A 36 -2.54 -2.58 -13.36
C ASP A 36 -4.06 -2.35 -13.40
N GLY A 37 -4.56 -1.50 -12.50
CA GLY A 37 -5.99 -1.19 -12.36
C GLY A 37 -6.73 -2.04 -11.32
N ASP A 38 -6.07 -3.05 -10.73
CA ASP A 38 -6.69 -3.84 -9.68
C ASP A 38 -6.96 -3.02 -8.41
N VAL A 39 -8.09 -3.33 -7.77
CA VAL A 39 -8.39 -2.84 -6.42
C VAL A 39 -7.60 -3.68 -5.42
N VAL A 40 -6.88 -3.00 -4.53
CA VAL A 40 -6.01 -3.61 -3.52
C VAL A 40 -6.30 -3.05 -2.13
N GLU A 41 -6.00 -3.85 -1.11
CA GLU A 41 -5.94 -3.38 0.27
C GLU A 41 -4.59 -2.75 0.57
N VAL A 42 -4.57 -1.63 1.29
CA VAL A 42 -3.34 -1.00 1.79
C VAL A 42 -3.24 -1.27 3.29
N ARG A 43 -2.13 -1.89 3.73
CA ARG A 43 -1.87 -2.21 5.15
C ARG A 43 -0.57 -1.59 5.64
N ASP A 44 -0.54 -1.19 6.90
CA ASP A 44 0.68 -0.72 7.58
C ASP A 44 1.44 -1.90 8.21
N ALA A 45 2.77 -1.81 8.28
CA ALA A 45 3.63 -2.81 8.91
C ALA A 45 3.74 -2.66 10.45
N GLY A 46 3.08 -1.64 11.01
CA GLY A 46 3.06 -1.34 12.44
C GLY A 46 4.23 -0.48 12.93
#